data_AF-A0A6M0GGY8-F1
#
_entry.id   AF-A0A6M0GGY8-F1
#
_cell.length_a   1.000
_cell.length_b   1.000
_cell.length_c   1.000
_cell.angle_alpha   90.00
_cell.angle_beta   90.00
_cell.angle_gamma   90.00
#
_symmetry.space_group_name_H-M   'P 1'
#
loop_
_entity.id
_entity.type
_entity.pdbx_description
1 polymer ?
#
loop_
_entity_poly.entity_id
_entity_poly.type
_entity_poly.pdbx_seq_one_letter_code
_entity_poly.pdbx_strand_id
1 'polypeptide(L)'
;MAEALGTANGGNINIDAGGFVLAILSENSDVVANAFEGQGGRIFVKAAGVFAFRQFQDRLTPESDLTASSELGIDGTVEINTQDTPNFNLPIDFPPEEPLQGCQAVGSQSAAQFYSVGRQGLPTNPYESLGISTIWEDLQPPRVLAENATEPPEQIVEATGWVVTEEGEVILVAQMPSVASQPGCRLR
;
A
#
# COMPACT_ATOMS: atom_id res chain seq x y z
N MET A 1 -28.74 -8.14 2.35
CA MET A 1 -28.88 -7.36 3.58
C MET A 1 -29.81 -8.07 4.56
N ALA A 2 -29.53 -7.96 5.86
CA ALA A 2 -30.28 -8.56 6.96
C ALA A 2 -30.29 -7.60 8.17
N GLU A 3 -30.84 -6.41 7.97
CA GLU A 3 -30.82 -5.31 8.94
C GLU A 3 -32.03 -5.32 9.89
N ALA A 4 -31.84 -4.74 11.07
CA ALA A 4 -32.87 -4.65 12.10
C ALA A 4 -33.03 -3.23 12.66
N LEU A 5 -34.28 -2.86 12.97
CA LEU A 5 -34.66 -1.57 13.55
C LEU A 5 -35.11 -1.71 15.01
N GLY A 6 -35.08 -0.61 15.77
CA GLY A 6 -35.41 -0.62 17.19
C GLY A 6 -34.56 -1.63 17.96
N THR A 7 -35.16 -2.34 18.92
CA THR A 7 -34.47 -3.31 19.79
C THR A 7 -34.20 -4.68 19.15
N ALA A 8 -34.50 -4.86 17.86
CA ALA A 8 -34.25 -6.12 17.18
C ALA A 8 -32.76 -6.28 16.81
N ASN A 9 -32.28 -7.52 16.83
CA ASN A 9 -30.91 -7.87 16.45
C ASN A 9 -30.78 -8.05 14.94
N GLY A 10 -29.59 -7.75 14.41
CA GLY A 10 -29.21 -7.99 13.03
C GLY A 10 -29.26 -9.48 12.67
N GLY A 11 -29.52 -9.78 11.40
CA GLY A 11 -29.67 -11.16 10.92
C GLY A 11 -28.34 -11.87 10.66
N ASN A 12 -28.42 -13.16 10.32
CA ASN A 12 -27.24 -13.94 9.94
C ASN A 12 -27.13 -14.03 8.42
N ILE A 13 -25.95 -13.74 7.87
CA ILE A 13 -25.64 -13.90 6.45
C ILE A 13 -24.56 -14.97 6.31
N ASN A 14 -24.82 -15.97 5.46
CA ASN A 14 -23.85 -17.03 5.16
C ASN A 14 -23.56 -17.02 3.65
N ILE A 15 -22.31 -16.75 3.29
CA ILE A 15 -21.82 -16.75 1.91
C ILE A 15 -20.89 -17.96 1.77
N ASP A 16 -21.26 -18.92 0.92
CA ASP A 16 -20.40 -20.05 0.55
C ASP A 16 -20.12 -19.96 -0.95
N ALA A 17 -18.93 -19.44 -1.28
CA ALA A 17 -18.44 -19.30 -2.64
C ALA A 17 -17.31 -20.30 -2.87
N GLY A 18 -17.43 -21.14 -3.90
CA GLY A 18 -16.32 -21.99 -4.35
C GLY A 18 -15.15 -21.23 -4.99
N GLY A 19 -15.28 -19.90 -5.14
CA GLY A 19 -14.30 -18.99 -5.76
C GLY A 19 -14.20 -17.69 -4.97
N PHE A 20 -14.05 -16.56 -5.66
CA PHE A 20 -13.88 -15.26 -5.01
C PHE A 20 -15.21 -14.55 -4.73
N VAL A 21 -15.26 -13.81 -3.63
CA VAL A 21 -16.30 -12.80 -3.36
C VAL A 21 -15.67 -11.44 -3.67
N LEU A 22 -16.20 -10.76 -4.68
CA LEU A 22 -15.64 -9.53 -5.21
C LEU A 22 -16.69 -8.43 -5.14
N ALA A 23 -16.26 -7.24 -4.74
CA ALA A 23 -16.99 -6.00 -4.96
C ALA A 23 -16.12 -5.01 -5.75
N ILE A 24 -16.67 -3.84 -6.05
CA ILE A 24 -15.94 -2.69 -6.56
C ILE A 24 -16.20 -1.56 -5.58
N LEU A 25 -15.15 -0.97 -5.01
CA LEU A 25 -15.30 0.00 -3.91
C LEU A 25 -16.28 1.12 -4.28
N SER A 26 -16.21 1.69 -5.48
CA SER A 26 -17.08 2.79 -5.93
C SER A 26 -18.52 2.39 -6.28
N GLU A 27 -18.88 1.12 -6.21
CA GLU A 27 -20.19 0.63 -6.64
C GLU A 27 -21.18 0.39 -5.48
N ASN A 28 -20.79 0.67 -4.23
CA ASN A 28 -21.68 0.56 -3.07
C ASN A 28 -22.41 -0.81 -3.00
N SER A 29 -21.66 -1.88 -3.24
CA SER A 29 -22.15 -3.25 -3.21
C SER A 29 -22.00 -3.82 -1.81
N ASP A 30 -23.08 -3.70 -1.02
CA ASP A 30 -23.00 -3.93 0.42
C ASP A 30 -23.54 -5.29 0.87
N VAL A 31 -22.85 -5.88 1.85
CA VAL A 31 -23.28 -7.05 2.60
C VAL A 31 -23.42 -6.63 4.07
N VAL A 32 -24.67 -6.37 4.46
CA VAL A 32 -25.01 -5.68 5.71
C VAL A 32 -25.88 -6.53 6.61
N ALA A 33 -25.49 -6.66 7.88
CA ALA A 33 -26.23 -7.34 8.93
C ALA A 33 -26.39 -6.45 10.19
N ASN A 34 -26.67 -5.16 9.98
CA ASN A 34 -26.64 -4.15 11.03
C ASN A 34 -27.90 -4.16 11.91
N ALA A 35 -27.80 -3.53 13.08
CA ALA A 35 -28.92 -3.29 14.00
C ALA A 35 -28.93 -1.85 14.53
N PHE A 36 -30.08 -1.40 15.03
CA PHE A 36 -30.18 -0.08 15.68
C PHE A 36 -29.91 -0.15 17.19
N GLU A 37 -30.84 -0.69 18.00
CA GLU A 37 -30.65 -0.87 19.45
C GLU A 37 -30.31 -2.31 19.84
N GLY A 38 -30.65 -3.29 19.00
CA GLY A 38 -30.26 -4.69 19.22
C GLY A 38 -28.80 -4.98 18.85
N GLN A 39 -28.35 -6.21 19.05
CA GLN A 39 -27.00 -6.62 18.65
C GLN A 39 -26.86 -6.72 17.13
N GLY A 40 -25.70 -6.36 16.59
CA GLY A 40 -25.36 -6.60 15.20
C GLY A 40 -25.41 -8.11 14.88
N GLY A 41 -25.63 -8.43 13.60
CA GLY A 41 -25.79 -9.79 13.13
C GLY A 41 -24.49 -10.59 13.01
N ARG A 42 -24.55 -11.76 12.37
CA ARG A 42 -23.35 -12.55 12.05
C ARG A 42 -23.22 -12.72 10.55
N ILE A 43 -22.09 -12.30 9.99
CA ILE A 43 -21.71 -12.56 8.61
C ILE A 43 -20.61 -13.61 8.62
N PHE A 44 -20.87 -14.75 7.99
CA PHE A 44 -19.87 -15.78 7.74
C PHE A 44 -19.63 -15.89 6.23
N VAL A 45 -18.37 -15.77 5.82
CA VAL A 45 -17.95 -15.88 4.42
C VAL A 45 -16.94 -16.99 4.28
N LYS A 46 -17.25 -17.98 3.45
CA LYS A 46 -16.33 -19.01 3.00
C LYS A 46 -16.08 -18.81 1.51
N ALA A 47 -14.83 -18.54 1.14
CA ALA A 47 -14.45 -18.22 -0.23
C ALA A 47 -12.98 -18.59 -0.50
N ALA A 48 -12.57 -18.61 -1.77
CA ALA A 48 -11.15 -18.62 -2.14
C ALA A 48 -10.48 -17.27 -1.78
N GLY A 49 -11.24 -16.18 -1.73
CA GLY A 49 -10.80 -14.86 -1.30
C GLY A 49 -11.95 -13.86 -1.28
N VAL A 50 -11.81 -12.78 -0.49
CA VAL A 50 -12.78 -11.69 -0.38
C VAL A 50 -12.06 -10.38 -0.65
N PHE A 51 -12.48 -9.63 -1.67
CA PHE A 51 -11.75 -8.42 -2.09
C PHE A 51 -12.67 -7.23 -2.36
N ALA A 52 -12.09 -6.04 -2.21
CA ALA A 52 -12.70 -4.76 -2.56
C ALA A 52 -14.00 -4.42 -1.80
N PHE A 53 -14.04 -4.84 -0.53
CA PHE A 53 -14.98 -4.35 0.48
C PHE A 53 -14.24 -3.50 1.52
N ARG A 54 -14.91 -2.50 2.06
CA ARG A 54 -14.58 -1.93 3.36
C ARG A 54 -15.08 -2.86 4.45
N GLN A 55 -14.23 -3.12 5.43
CA GLN A 55 -14.48 -4.04 6.52
C GLN A 55 -14.25 -3.33 7.85
N PHE A 56 -14.92 -3.83 8.90
CA PHE A 56 -14.82 -3.31 10.27
C PHE A 56 -15.18 -1.83 10.39
N GLN A 57 -16.22 -1.41 9.67
CA GLN A 57 -16.81 -0.07 9.81
C GLN A 57 -18.07 -0.15 10.67
N ASP A 58 -18.18 0.76 11.64
CA ASP A 58 -19.34 0.87 12.53
C ASP A 58 -20.58 1.40 11.79
N ARG A 59 -20.40 1.91 10.56
CA ARG A 59 -21.46 2.46 9.70
C ARG A 59 -21.19 2.17 8.23
N LEU A 60 -22.24 2.30 7.42
CA LEU A 60 -22.14 2.28 5.96
C LEU A 60 -21.43 3.51 5.42
N THR A 61 -20.69 3.29 4.34
CA THR A 61 -19.99 4.27 3.53
C THR A 61 -20.64 4.34 2.15
N PRO A 62 -20.29 5.33 1.31
CA PRO A 62 -20.65 5.30 -0.11
C PRO A 62 -19.88 4.25 -0.93
N GLU A 63 -19.01 3.48 -0.29
CA GLU A 63 -18.23 2.42 -0.92
C GLU A 63 -18.83 1.05 -0.59
N SER A 64 -18.40 0.00 -1.29
CA SER A 64 -18.86 -1.36 -1.01
C SER A 64 -18.45 -1.82 0.40
N ASP A 65 -19.42 -2.13 1.25
CA ASP A 65 -19.21 -2.48 2.66
C ASP A 65 -19.53 -3.95 3.00
N LEU A 66 -18.76 -4.54 3.92
CA LEU A 66 -19.04 -5.82 4.58
C LEU A 66 -19.10 -5.56 6.09
N THR A 67 -20.31 -5.35 6.62
CA THR A 67 -20.49 -4.89 8.01
C THR A 67 -21.67 -5.54 8.74
N ALA A 68 -21.48 -5.74 10.04
CA ALA A 68 -22.47 -6.28 10.97
C ALA A 68 -22.44 -5.48 12.27
N SER A 69 -22.64 -4.15 12.19
CA SER A 69 -22.53 -3.24 13.33
C SER A 69 -23.87 -2.98 14.04
N SER A 70 -23.82 -2.33 15.20
CA SER A 70 -25.00 -1.79 15.87
C SER A 70 -24.81 -0.34 16.32
N GLU A 71 -25.79 0.53 16.08
CA GLU A 71 -25.69 1.96 16.42
C GLU A 71 -25.70 2.22 17.94
N LEU A 72 -26.63 1.58 18.65
CA LEU A 72 -26.83 1.75 20.10
C LEU A 72 -26.63 0.44 20.88
N GLY A 73 -26.51 -0.70 20.19
CA GLY A 73 -26.29 -2.01 20.77
C GLY A 73 -24.82 -2.44 20.79
N ILE A 74 -24.60 -3.74 20.63
CA ILE A 74 -23.25 -4.33 20.53
C ILE A 74 -23.03 -4.76 19.09
N ASP A 75 -21.85 -4.50 18.55
CA ASP A 75 -21.50 -4.97 17.20
C ASP A 75 -21.57 -6.49 17.08
N GLY A 76 -21.99 -6.91 15.90
CA GLY A 76 -22.02 -8.29 15.47
C GLY A 76 -20.64 -8.79 15.05
N THR A 77 -20.63 -9.93 14.37
CA THR A 77 -19.38 -10.59 13.96
C THR A 77 -19.31 -10.78 12.46
N VAL A 78 -18.14 -10.47 11.90
CA VAL A 78 -17.78 -10.79 10.51
C VAL A 78 -16.63 -11.78 10.55
N GLU A 79 -16.89 -13.01 10.10
CA GLU A 79 -15.91 -14.08 10.01
C GLU A 79 -15.66 -14.43 8.54
N ILE A 80 -14.40 -14.34 8.12
CA ILE A 80 -13.97 -14.65 6.76
C ILE A 80 -13.02 -15.84 6.81
N ASN A 81 -13.41 -16.93 6.16
CA ASN A 81 -12.63 -18.12 5.97
C ASN A 81 -12.19 -18.20 4.50
N THR A 82 -10.97 -17.72 4.24
CA THR A 82 -10.35 -17.85 2.92
C THR A 82 -9.59 -19.17 2.81
N GLN A 83 -9.76 -19.88 1.70
CA GLN A 83 -8.83 -20.93 1.28
C GLN A 83 -7.64 -20.30 0.56
N ASP A 84 -6.84 -19.50 1.30
CA ASP A 84 -5.57 -18.94 0.82
C ASP A 84 -4.46 -19.99 0.78
N THR A 85 -4.70 -21.11 0.10
CA THR A 85 -3.62 -21.94 -0.40
C THR A 85 -3.29 -21.47 -1.80
N PRO A 86 -2.28 -20.60 -1.98
CA PRO A 86 -1.72 -20.36 -3.30
C PRO A 86 -1.08 -21.66 -3.77
N ASN A 87 -1.85 -22.53 -4.43
CA ASN A 87 -1.34 -23.69 -5.15
C ASN A 87 -0.68 -23.23 -6.45
N PHE A 88 0.30 -22.34 -6.34
CA PHE A 88 1.27 -22.17 -7.41
C PHE A 88 2.20 -23.38 -7.30
N ASN A 89 1.89 -24.44 -8.05
CA ASN A 89 2.94 -25.35 -8.50
C ASN A 89 3.86 -24.55 -9.44
N LEU A 90 4.66 -23.65 -8.87
CA LEU A 90 5.75 -23.04 -9.61
C LEU A 90 6.68 -24.18 -10.01
N PRO A 91 6.97 -24.37 -11.30
CA PRO A 91 8.01 -25.29 -11.72
C PRO A 91 9.29 -24.94 -10.97
N ILE A 92 9.76 -25.89 -10.14
CA ILE A 92 11.05 -25.77 -9.45
C ILE A 92 12.19 -25.87 -10.47
N ASP A 93 11.87 -26.35 -11.67
CA ASP A 93 12.78 -26.51 -12.80
C ASP A 93 12.62 -25.30 -13.72
N PHE A 94 13.41 -24.26 -13.46
CA PHE A 94 13.75 -23.32 -14.52
C PHE A 94 14.68 -24.07 -15.47
N PRO A 95 14.35 -24.23 -16.77
CA PRO A 95 15.37 -24.68 -17.70
C PRO A 95 16.55 -23.71 -17.56
N PRO A 96 17.79 -24.21 -17.41
CA PRO A 96 18.94 -23.32 -17.33
C PRO A 96 18.87 -22.40 -18.55
N GLU A 97 18.79 -21.09 -18.34
CA GLU A 97 18.92 -20.14 -19.41
C GLU A 97 20.25 -20.44 -20.10
N GLU A 98 20.21 -20.90 -21.34
CA GLU A 98 21.42 -21.00 -22.13
C GLU A 98 21.98 -19.58 -22.24
N PRO A 99 23.23 -19.33 -21.78
CA PRO A 99 23.81 -18.02 -21.91
C PRO A 99 23.86 -17.68 -23.40
N LEU A 100 23.06 -16.70 -23.82
CA LEU A 100 23.15 -16.14 -25.17
C LEU A 100 24.60 -15.75 -25.42
N GLN A 101 25.19 -16.35 -26.46
CA GLN A 101 26.58 -16.18 -26.84
C GLN A 101 26.78 -14.77 -27.44
N GLY A 102 26.78 -13.76 -26.57
CA GLY A 102 27.03 -12.36 -26.92
C GLY A 102 28.50 -11.99 -26.73
N CYS A 103 29.17 -11.69 -27.83
CA CYS A 103 30.54 -11.16 -27.95
C CYS A 103 31.67 -12.05 -27.40
N GLN A 104 32.41 -12.67 -28.33
CA GLN A 104 33.67 -13.35 -28.07
C GLN A 104 34.71 -12.33 -27.57
N ALA A 105 35.18 -12.47 -26.32
CA ALA A 105 36.27 -11.65 -25.80
C ALA A 105 37.55 -11.97 -26.60
N VAL A 106 38.03 -11.02 -27.41
CA VAL A 106 39.28 -11.16 -28.15
C VAL A 106 40.44 -10.76 -27.23
N GLY A 107 41.24 -11.74 -26.80
CA GLY A 107 42.44 -11.54 -25.98
C GLY A 107 42.73 -12.68 -25.01
N SER A 108 43.89 -12.64 -24.36
CA SER A 108 44.42 -13.67 -23.42
C SER A 108 43.68 -13.78 -22.08
N GLN A 109 42.45 -13.26 -21.97
CA GLN A 109 41.58 -13.36 -20.79
C GLN A 109 40.15 -13.77 -21.18
N SER A 110 40.02 -14.75 -22.08
CA SER A 110 38.74 -15.23 -22.61
C SER A 110 38.17 -16.39 -21.76
N ALA A 111 37.86 -16.11 -20.50
CA ALA A 111 37.06 -17.01 -19.67
C ALA A 111 36.03 -16.20 -18.88
N ALA A 112 34.79 -16.19 -19.35
CA ALA A 112 33.64 -15.72 -18.58
C ALA A 112 32.87 -16.94 -18.07
N GLN A 113 32.62 -17.00 -16.76
CA GLN A 113 31.83 -18.06 -16.12
C GLN A 113 30.59 -17.42 -15.48
N PHE A 114 29.45 -18.04 -15.70
CA PHE A 114 28.18 -17.67 -15.04
C PHE A 114 27.87 -18.71 -13.96
N TYR A 115 27.44 -18.25 -12.79
CA TYR A 115 26.98 -19.11 -11.71
C TYR A 115 25.58 -18.64 -11.27
N SER A 116 24.62 -19.56 -11.23
CA SER A 116 23.28 -19.32 -10.69
C SER A 116 23.27 -19.84 -9.25
N VAL A 117 23.36 -18.93 -8.30
CA VAL A 117 23.12 -19.23 -6.88
C VAL A 117 21.68 -18.88 -6.59
N GLY A 118 20.89 -19.86 -6.13
CA GLY A 118 19.49 -19.64 -5.76
C GLY A 118 19.33 -18.62 -4.62
N ARG A 119 18.26 -18.73 -3.84
CA ARG A 119 17.82 -17.71 -2.86
C ARG A 119 18.78 -17.34 -1.71
N GLN A 120 20.03 -17.78 -1.70
CA GLN A 120 21.00 -17.56 -0.60
C GLN A 120 22.29 -16.82 -1.03
N GLY A 121 22.44 -16.44 -2.32
CA GLY A 121 23.63 -15.73 -2.79
C GLY A 121 24.94 -16.53 -2.73
N LEU A 122 26.05 -15.91 -3.13
CA LEU A 122 27.38 -16.50 -2.96
C LEU A 122 27.83 -16.37 -1.50
N PRO A 123 28.43 -17.41 -0.90
CA PRO A 123 29.05 -17.28 0.42
C PRO A 123 30.15 -16.21 0.37
N THR A 124 30.24 -15.39 1.41
CA THR A 124 31.26 -14.34 1.53
C THR A 124 32.69 -14.89 1.56
N ASN A 125 32.83 -16.21 1.76
CA ASN A 125 34.07 -16.96 1.65
C ASN A 125 33.92 -18.18 0.71
N PRO A 126 34.75 -18.32 -0.34
CA PRO A 126 34.66 -19.41 -1.31
C PRO A 126 34.99 -20.82 -0.76
N TYR A 127 35.47 -20.94 0.47
CA TYR A 127 35.79 -22.24 1.10
C TYR A 127 34.75 -22.70 2.13
N GLU A 128 33.68 -21.94 2.33
CA GLU A 128 32.62 -22.28 3.29
C GLU A 128 31.57 -23.19 2.64
N SER A 129 31.26 -24.31 3.29
CA SER A 129 30.24 -25.25 2.81
C SER A 129 28.85 -24.61 2.97
N LEU A 130 27.97 -24.76 1.97
CA LEU A 130 26.60 -24.25 2.00
C LEU A 130 25.78 -24.97 3.09
N GLY A 131 25.83 -24.43 4.30
CA GLY A 131 25.01 -24.88 5.42
C GLY A 131 23.56 -24.46 5.22
N ILE A 132 22.65 -25.41 5.06
CA ILE A 132 21.21 -25.13 5.15
C ILE A 132 20.88 -24.92 6.64
N SER A 133 20.84 -23.67 7.07
CA SER A 133 20.26 -23.29 8.37
C SER A 133 19.00 -22.49 8.14
N THR A 134 17.85 -23.15 8.32
CA THR A 134 16.53 -22.51 8.38
C THR A 134 16.39 -21.76 9.70
N ILE A 135 16.47 -20.43 9.69
CA ILE A 135 16.01 -19.60 10.81
C ILE A 135 15.60 -18.21 10.32
N TRP A 136 14.46 -17.75 10.84
CA TRP A 136 13.68 -16.54 10.56
C TRP A 136 14.49 -15.26 10.34
N GLU A 137 14.15 -14.49 9.29
CA GLU A 137 14.56 -13.08 9.16
C GLU A 137 13.36 -12.14 9.33
N ASP A 138 13.49 -11.27 10.33
CA ASP A 138 12.71 -10.04 10.49
C ASP A 138 13.28 -9.00 9.51
N LEU A 139 12.56 -8.76 8.42
CA LEU A 139 12.97 -7.81 7.38
C LEU A 139 12.82 -6.38 7.91
N GLN A 140 13.89 -5.84 8.49
CA GLN A 140 14.00 -4.41 8.70
C GLN A 140 14.06 -3.71 7.33
N PRO A 141 13.27 -2.63 7.11
CA PRO A 141 13.32 -1.91 5.85
C PRO A 141 14.73 -1.36 5.60
N PRO A 142 15.22 -1.41 4.35
CA PRO A 142 16.57 -0.98 4.02
C PRO A 142 16.77 0.49 4.37
N ARG A 143 17.80 0.77 5.16
CA ARG A 143 18.31 2.13 5.33
C ARG A 143 18.91 2.55 4.00
N VAL A 144 18.31 3.54 3.38
CA VAL A 144 18.83 4.19 2.17
C VAL A 144 20.18 4.80 2.52
N LEU A 145 21.27 4.20 2.05
CA LEU A 145 22.57 4.86 2.02
C LEU A 145 22.47 5.90 0.91
N ALA A 146 22.48 7.17 1.32
CA ALA A 146 22.44 8.31 0.41
C ALA A 146 23.58 8.21 -0.61
N GLU A 147 23.22 8.02 -1.87
CA GLU A 147 24.12 8.28 -2.98
C GLU A 147 24.44 9.78 -3.00
N ASN A 148 25.72 10.10 -3.12
CA ASN A 148 26.25 11.45 -3.27
C ASN A 148 25.71 12.10 -4.55
N ALA A 149 24.53 12.73 -4.47
CA ALA A 149 24.07 13.70 -5.43
C ALA A 149 24.83 15.01 -5.18
N THR A 150 25.81 15.30 -6.04
CA THR A 150 26.48 16.61 -6.10
C THR A 150 25.58 17.57 -6.88
N GLU A 151 24.58 18.13 -6.19
CA GLU A 151 23.95 19.42 -6.44
C GLU A 151 23.13 19.75 -5.19
N PRO A 152 23.31 20.91 -4.54
CA PRO A 152 22.50 21.24 -3.38
C PRO A 152 21.04 21.33 -3.82
N PRO A 153 20.10 20.61 -3.18
CA PRO A 153 18.69 20.76 -3.51
C PRO A 153 18.29 22.21 -3.21
N GLU A 154 17.64 22.87 -4.17
CA GLU A 154 16.99 24.16 -3.91
C GLU A 154 16.13 24.00 -2.66
N GLN A 155 16.47 24.75 -1.61
CA GLN A 155 15.75 24.67 -0.36
C GLN A 155 14.31 25.13 -0.62
N ILE A 156 13.34 24.24 -0.37
CA ILE A 156 11.94 24.62 -0.37
C ILE A 156 11.75 25.60 0.80
N VAL A 157 11.50 26.87 0.49
CA VAL A 157 11.25 27.92 1.49
C VAL A 157 9.77 28.28 1.43
N GLU A 158 9.11 28.26 2.59
CA GLU A 158 7.73 28.71 2.73
C GLU A 158 7.58 30.18 2.34
N ALA A 159 6.49 30.50 1.65
CA ALA A 159 6.17 31.89 1.32
C ALA A 159 5.91 32.69 2.60
N THR A 160 6.63 33.79 2.81
CA THR A 160 6.42 34.70 3.96
C THR A 160 5.54 35.89 3.61
N GLY A 161 5.17 36.06 2.34
CA GLY A 161 4.27 37.11 1.88
C GLY A 161 3.71 36.88 0.48
N TRP A 162 2.87 37.82 0.04
CA TRP A 162 2.33 37.87 -1.31
C TRP A 162 2.39 39.31 -1.84
N VAL A 163 2.59 39.46 -3.15
CA VAL A 163 2.62 40.74 -3.85
C VAL A 163 1.58 40.70 -4.97
N VAL A 164 0.89 41.81 -5.18
CA VAL A 164 0.00 42.00 -6.33
C VAL A 164 0.76 42.76 -7.42
N THR A 165 0.78 42.24 -8.63
CA THR A 165 1.39 42.93 -9.78
C THR A 165 0.51 44.08 -10.28
N GLU A 166 1.02 44.94 -11.15
CA GLU A 166 0.22 46.02 -11.76
C GLU A 166 -0.93 45.49 -12.62
N GLU A 167 -0.81 44.25 -13.11
CA GLU A 167 -1.84 43.52 -13.85
C GLU A 167 -2.87 42.82 -12.94
N GLY A 168 -2.71 42.90 -11.62
CA GLY A 168 -3.65 42.32 -10.63
C GLY A 168 -3.40 40.86 -10.28
N GLU A 169 -2.27 40.28 -10.68
CA GLU A 169 -1.90 38.88 -10.36
C GLU A 169 -1.25 38.78 -8.98
N VAL A 170 -1.57 37.72 -8.22
CA VAL A 170 -1.01 37.48 -6.88
C VAL A 170 0.16 36.51 -6.97
N ILE A 171 1.34 36.97 -6.56
CA ILE A 171 2.58 36.17 -6.52
C ILE A 171 2.98 35.94 -5.07
N LEU A 172 3.21 34.68 -4.69
CA LEU A 172 3.75 34.30 -3.38
C LEU A 172 5.27 34.47 -3.36
N VAL A 173 5.81 35.13 -2.33
CA VAL A 173 7.25 35.43 -2.20
C VAL A 173 7.80 34.99 -0.85
N ALA A 174 9.05 34.51 -0.84
CA ALA A 174 9.74 34.05 0.38
C ALA A 174 10.36 35.19 1.20
N GLN A 175 10.56 36.37 0.60
CA GLN A 175 11.00 37.60 1.28
C GLN A 175 10.28 38.80 0.67
N MET A 176 9.66 39.64 1.49
CA MET A 176 9.07 40.89 1.01
C MET A 176 10.20 41.84 0.58
N PRO A 177 10.11 42.47 -0.61
CA PRO A 177 11.07 43.50 -0.99
C PRO A 177 11.02 44.64 0.03
N SER A 178 12.18 45.01 0.59
CA SER A 178 12.28 46.12 1.52
C SER A 178 11.95 47.42 0.80
N VAL A 179 10.81 48.01 1.12
CA VAL A 179 10.45 49.35 0.65
C VAL A 179 11.45 50.32 1.26
N ALA A 180 12.39 50.81 0.45
CA ALA A 180 13.29 51.89 0.84
C ALA A 180 12.45 53.15 1.06
N SER A 181 12.10 53.42 2.31
CA SER A 181 11.58 54.72 2.72
C SER A 181 12.69 55.76 2.54
N GLN A 182 12.58 56.59 1.51
CA GLN A 182 13.36 57.84 1.42
C GLN A 182 12.46 59.05 1.62
N PRO A 183 13.03 60.12 2.21
CA PRO A 183 12.31 60.99 3.14
C PRO A 183 11.68 62.20 2.45
N GLY A 184 10.53 62.60 3.00
CA GLY A 184 10.11 64.01 3.11
C GLY A 184 9.98 64.83 1.82
N CYS A 185 8.79 64.79 1.20
CA CYS A 185 8.37 65.90 0.34
C CYS A 185 7.67 66.97 1.21
N ARG A 186 8.25 68.17 1.21
CA ARG A 186 7.85 69.35 1.99
C ARG A 186 6.55 69.95 1.45
N LEU A 187 5.63 70.32 2.34
CA LEU A 187 4.43 71.10 2.03
C LEU A 187 4.81 72.52 1.56
N ARG A 188 4.17 72.98 0.49
CA ARG A 188 3.90 74.39 0.24
C ARG A 188 2.49 74.55 -0.32
#